data_AF-A0A919ZQ27-F1
#
_entry.id   AF-A0A919ZQ27-F1
#
_cell.length_a   1.000
_cell.length_b   1.000
_cell.length_c   1.000
_cell.angle_alpha   90.00
_cell.angle_beta   90.00
_cell.angle_gamma   90.00
#
_symmetry.space_group_name_H-M   'P 1'
#
loop_
_entity.id
_entity.type
_entity.pdbx_description
1 polymer ?
#
loop_
_entity_poly.entity_id
_entity_poly.type
_entity_poly.pdbx_seq_one_letter_code
_entity_poly.pdbx_strand_id
1 'polypeptide(L)'
;MSHLNSISTKDTLTGKEEAVAFENKDYLKLHMSTMRKVEMIDRILNLLEQDNTKIESKKTEIYGISFLGVIEIVRSLPLLLIIWSIIIFILGAAMEPVIQRFFGTS
;
A
#
# COMPACT_ATOMS: atom_id res chain seq x y z
N MET A 1 6.42 3.94 9.97
CA MET A 1 5.37 3.28 10.78
C MET A 1 5.54 3.48 12.29
N SER A 2 6.68 3.10 12.91
CA SER A 2 6.85 3.22 14.38
C SER A 2 6.69 4.64 14.94
N HIS A 3 7.21 5.66 14.24
CA HIS A 3 7.07 7.07 14.63
C HIS A 3 5.64 7.61 14.44
N LEU A 4 4.89 7.08 13.47
CA LEU A 4 3.56 7.57 13.08
C LEU A 4 2.47 7.07 14.04
N ASN A 5 2.67 5.85 14.57
CA ASN A 5 1.75 5.21 15.51
C ASN A 5 2.27 5.27 16.95
N SER A 6 3.29 6.08 17.22
CA SER A 6 3.98 6.25 18.51
C SER A 6 4.30 4.93 19.22
N ILE A 7 4.67 3.91 18.45
CA ILE A 7 5.13 2.63 18.97
C ILE A 7 6.57 2.86 19.43
N SER A 8 6.76 3.13 20.72
CA SER A 8 8.07 3.37 21.32
C SER A 8 8.88 2.05 21.39
N THR A 9 10.15 2.11 20.97
CA THR A 9 11.10 0.99 20.95
C THR A 9 12.13 1.09 22.08
N LYS A 10 11.87 1.92 23.09
CA LYS A 10 12.88 2.35 24.08
C LYS A 10 13.50 1.19 24.89
N ASP A 11 12.78 0.09 25.04
CA ASP A 11 13.20 -1.05 25.88
C ASP A 11 13.13 -2.41 25.15
N THR A 12 12.95 -2.41 23.82
CA THR A 12 13.00 -3.63 23.02
C THR A 12 14.45 -4.05 22.79
N LEU A 13 14.82 -5.23 23.27
CA LEU A 13 16.10 -5.86 22.94
C LEU A 13 15.97 -6.63 21.63
N THR A 14 17.00 -6.56 20.79
CA THR A 14 17.14 -7.44 19.62
C THR A 14 17.50 -8.85 20.05
N GLY A 15 17.24 -9.85 19.21
CA GLY A 15 17.52 -11.26 19.57
C GLY A 15 18.99 -11.54 19.96
N LYS A 16 19.94 -10.76 19.40
CA LYS A 16 21.35 -10.83 19.79
C LYS A 16 21.57 -10.27 21.19
N GLU A 17 20.93 -9.15 21.53
CA GLU A 17 21.04 -8.52 22.84
C GLU A 17 20.31 -9.33 23.92
N GLU A 18 19.21 -10.01 23.59
CA GLU A 18 18.53 -10.94 24.50
C GLU A 18 19.39 -12.16 24.82
N ALA A 19 20.08 -12.72 23.83
CA ALA A 19 21.02 -13.83 24.05
C ALA A 19 22.17 -13.41 24.99
N VAL A 20 22.75 -12.23 24.76
CA VAL A 20 23.81 -11.68 25.62
C VAL A 20 23.28 -11.34 27.02
N ALA A 21 22.07 -10.80 27.16
CA ALA A 21 21.46 -10.54 28.46
C ALA A 21 21.15 -11.85 29.22
N PHE A 22 20.78 -12.91 28.50
CA PHE A 22 20.59 -14.24 29.08
C PHE A 22 21.90 -14.85 29.58
N GLU A 23 22.97 -14.79 28.79
CA GLU A 23 24.32 -15.23 29.19
C GLU A 23 24.84 -14.46 30.41
N ASN A 24 24.60 -13.14 30.44
CA ASN A 24 24.98 -12.26 31.54
C ASN A 24 24.02 -12.34 32.75
N LYS A 25 22.99 -13.21 32.71
CA LYS A 25 21.97 -13.39 33.77
C LYS A 25 21.20 -12.10 34.13
N ASP A 26 21.09 -11.18 33.18
CA ASP A 26 20.36 -9.91 33.29
C ASP A 26 18.84 -10.13 33.06
N TYR A 27 18.21 -10.93 33.92
CA TYR A 27 16.80 -11.33 33.77
C TYR A 27 15.81 -10.16 33.83
N LEU A 28 16.14 -9.10 34.57
CA LEU A 28 15.30 -7.90 34.65
C LEU A 28 15.16 -7.23 33.28
N LYS A 29 16.26 -7.13 32.52
CA LYS A 29 16.23 -6.59 31.16
C LYS A 29 15.45 -7.50 30.21
N LEU A 30 15.59 -8.82 30.35
CA LEU A 30 14.83 -9.80 29.57
C LEU A 30 13.33 -9.69 29.80
N HIS A 31 12.92 -9.53 31.06
CA HIS A 31 11.53 -9.34 31.44
C HIS A 31 10.94 -8.04 30.87
N MET A 32 11.67 -6.93 30.99
CA MET A 32 11.26 -5.64 30.42
C MET A 32 11.11 -5.70 28.90
N SER A 33 12.05 -6.36 28.20
CA SER A 33 11.95 -6.59 26.74
C SER A 33 10.72 -7.41 26.38
N THR A 34 10.42 -8.46 27.16
CA THR A 34 9.25 -9.32 26.94
C THR A 34 7.95 -8.54 27.11
N MET A 35 7.80 -7.77 28.19
CA MET A 35 6.62 -6.92 28.40
C MET A 35 6.46 -5.90 27.28
N ARG A 36 7.57 -5.31 26.81
CA ARG A 36 7.54 -4.35 25.70
C ARG A 36 7.06 -4.96 24.38
N LYS A 37 7.44 -6.22 24.10
CA LYS A 37 6.94 -6.97 22.93
C LYS A 37 5.43 -7.25 23.01
N VAL A 38 4.93 -7.60 24.20
CA VAL A 38 3.48 -7.80 24.41
C VAL A 38 2.71 -6.49 24.22
N GLU A 39 3.21 -5.38 24.78
CA GLU A 39 2.59 -4.06 24.61
C GLU A 39 2.58 -3.61 23.14
N MET A 40 3.62 -3.94 22.36
CA MET A 40 3.62 -3.70 20.92
C MET A 40 2.50 -4.46 20.20
N ILE A 41 2.28 -5.73 20.55
CA ILE A 41 1.22 -6.55 19.96
C ILE A 41 -0.16 -5.98 20.31
N ASP A 42 -0.38 -5.67 21.59
CA ASP A 42 -1.64 -5.06 22.06
C ASP A 42 -1.93 -3.74 21.33
N ARG A 43 -0.90 -2.92 21.13
CA ARG A 43 -1.05 -1.66 20.38
C ARG A 43 -1.38 -1.89 18.91
N ILE A 44 -0.80 -2.91 18.26
CA ILE A 44 -1.14 -3.27 16.88
C ILE A 44 -2.59 -3.75 16.80
N LEU A 45 -3.04 -4.58 17.74
CA LEU A 45 -4.43 -5.05 17.81
C LEU A 45 -5.41 -3.89 17.98
N ASN A 46 -5.14 -2.98 18.91
CA ASN A 46 -5.95 -1.78 19.10
C ASN A 46 -6.02 -0.89 17.84
N LEU A 47 -4.92 -0.80 17.07
CA LEU A 47 -4.91 -0.05 15.80
C LEU A 47 -5.71 -0.74 14.69
N LEU A 48 -5.74 -2.08 14.68
CA LEU A 48 -6.57 -2.87 13.76
C LEU A 48 -8.05 -2.75 14.13
N GLU A 49 -8.39 -2.80 15.42
CA GLU A 49 -9.79 -2.67 15.87
C GLU A 49 -10.36 -1.26 15.66
N GLN A 50 -9.53 -0.23 15.79
CA GLN A 50 -9.98 1.16 15.67
C GLN A 50 -9.97 1.68 14.22
N ASP A 51 -9.55 0.88 13.23
CA ASP A 51 -9.33 1.26 11.82
C ASP A 51 -8.50 2.54 11.62
N ASN A 52 -7.82 3.02 12.68
CA ASN A 52 -7.16 4.33 12.73
C ASN A 52 -5.65 4.20 12.57
N THR A 53 -5.24 3.31 11.66
CA THR A 53 -3.82 3.18 11.35
C THR A 53 -3.39 4.41 10.57
N LYS A 54 -2.57 5.29 11.19
CA LYS A 54 -1.96 6.42 10.49
C LYS A 54 -0.84 5.90 9.60
N ILE A 55 -1.19 5.56 8.36
CA ILE A 55 -0.24 5.13 7.35
C ILE A 55 0.14 6.37 6.52
N GLU A 56 1.43 6.71 6.51
CA GLU A 56 2.03 7.58 5.47
C GLU A 56 2.04 6.80 4.15
N SER A 57 0.88 6.61 3.54
CA SER A 57 0.76 5.99 2.22
C SER A 57 0.25 7.01 1.22
N LYS A 58 0.92 7.09 0.08
CA LYS A 58 0.49 7.90 -1.05
C LYS A 58 -0.85 7.33 -1.53
N LYS A 59 -1.87 8.16 -1.76
CA LYS A 59 -3.22 7.71 -2.17
C LYS A 59 -3.21 6.75 -3.37
N THR A 60 -2.21 6.86 -4.24
CA THR A 60 -1.99 5.96 -5.40
C THR A 60 -1.69 4.51 -5.02
N GLU A 61 -1.05 4.27 -3.88
CA GLU A 61 -0.70 2.93 -3.37
C GLU A 61 -1.88 2.31 -2.61
N ILE A 62 -2.65 3.12 -1.87
CA ILE A 62 -3.84 2.70 -1.12
C ILE A 62 -4.94 2.19 -2.04
N TYR A 63 -5.21 2.91 -3.13
CA TYR A 63 -6.26 2.54 -4.09
C TYR A 63 -5.77 1.62 -5.22
N GLY A 64 -4.50 1.21 -5.19
CA GLY A 64 -3.94 0.30 -6.18
C GLY A 64 -4.12 0.78 -7.62
N ILE A 65 -4.09 2.11 -7.85
CA ILE A 65 -4.27 2.71 -9.18
C ILE A 65 -2.97 2.54 -9.96
N SER A 66 -2.60 1.28 -10.20
CA SER A 66 -1.64 0.90 -11.21
C SER A 66 -2.31 1.07 -12.57
N PHE A 67 -1.52 1.40 -13.60
CA PHE A 67 -1.99 1.47 -14.98
C PHE A 67 -2.76 0.21 -15.39
N LEU A 68 -2.28 -0.96 -14.95
CA LEU A 68 -2.95 -2.26 -15.14
C LEU A 68 -4.30 -2.35 -14.39
N GLY A 69 -4.39 -1.78 -13.18
CA GLY A 69 -5.61 -1.79 -12.37
C GLY A 69 -6.73 -0.96 -13.01
N VAL A 70 -6.40 0.19 -13.62
CA VAL A 70 -7.38 0.99 -14.36
C VAL A 70 -7.91 0.22 -15.57
N ILE A 71 -7.05 -0.47 -16.31
CA ILE A 71 -7.45 -1.31 -17.44
C ILE A 71 -8.36 -2.46 -16.99
N GLU A 72 -8.08 -3.07 -15.84
CA GLU A 72 -8.87 -4.16 -15.30
C GLU A 72 -10.26 -3.69 -14.82
N ILE A 73 -10.34 -2.52 -14.18
CA ILE A 73 -11.63 -1.90 -13.80
C ILE A 73 -12.47 -1.61 -15.04
N VAL A 74 -11.83 -1.10 -16.11
CA VAL A 74 -12.50 -0.85 -17.39
C VAL A 74 -13.03 -2.14 -18.02
N ARG A 75 -12.32 -3.26 -17.88
CA ARG A 75 -12.72 -4.58 -18.42
C ARG A 75 -13.76 -5.31 -17.58
N SER A 76 -13.75 -5.15 -16.27
CA SER A 76 -14.62 -5.90 -15.37
C SER A 76 -16.09 -5.45 -15.42
N LEU A 77 -16.37 -4.23 -15.87
CA LEU A 77 -17.72 -3.66 -15.96
C LEU A 77 -18.18 -3.56 -17.43
N PRO A 78 -19.19 -4.34 -17.86
CA PRO A 78 -19.67 -4.35 -19.25
C PRO A 78 -20.14 -2.97 -19.75
N LEU A 79 -20.75 -2.16 -18.88
CA LEU A 79 -21.18 -0.80 -19.23
C LEU A 79 -20.01 0.14 -19.51
N LEU A 80 -18.91 -0.02 -18.77
CA LEU A 80 -17.72 0.83 -18.89
C LEU A 80 -16.94 0.50 -20.17
N LEU A 81 -16.92 -0.77 -20.58
CA LEU A 81 -16.42 -1.20 -21.89
C LEU A 81 -17.17 -0.54 -23.05
N ILE A 82 -18.51 -0.45 -22.96
CA ILE A 82 -19.34 0.16 -24.02
C ILE A 82 -18.97 1.65 -24.16
N ILE A 83 -18.90 2.38 -23.05
CA ILE A 83 -18.52 3.80 -23.05
C ILE A 83 -17.10 3.98 -23.62
N TRP A 84 -16.16 3.13 -23.20
CA TRP A 84 -14.79 3.15 -23.70
C TRP A 84 -14.71 2.91 -25.22
N SER A 85 -15.50 1.96 -25.74
CA SER A 85 -15.57 1.68 -27.18
C SER A 85 -16.15 2.84 -27.99
N ILE A 86 -17.15 3.56 -27.46
CA ILE A 86 -17.76 4.72 -28.11
C ILE A 86 -16.73 5.86 -28.20
N ILE A 87 -15.94 6.07 -27.15
CA ILE A 87 -14.89 7.10 -27.12
C ILE A 87 -13.81 6.79 -28.18
N ILE A 88 -13.35 5.55 -28.26
CA ILE A 88 -12.37 5.13 -29.29
C ILE A 88 -12.96 5.29 -30.69
N PHE A 89 -14.21 4.93 -30.89
CA PHE A 89 -14.88 5.05 -32.18
C PHE A 89 -14.97 6.50 -32.65
N ILE A 90 -15.36 7.42 -31.76
CA ILE A 90 -15.44 8.86 -32.07
C ILE A 90 -14.05 9.45 -32.37
N LEU A 91 -13.03 9.06 -31.59
CA LEU A 91 -11.65 9.50 -31.81
C LEU A 91 -11.10 8.95 -33.14
N GLY A 92 -11.40 7.69 -33.47
CA GLY A 92 -11.04 7.08 -34.74
C GLY A 92 -11.65 7.84 -35.92
N ALA A 93 -12.97 8.07 -35.89
CA ALA A 93 -13.69 8.80 -36.92
C ALA A 93 -13.20 10.26 -37.07
N ALA A 94 -12.84 10.92 -35.96
CA ALA A 94 -12.26 12.27 -36.01
C ALA A 94 -10.82 12.29 -36.56
N MET A 95 -10.08 11.19 -36.42
CA MET A 95 -8.72 11.04 -36.92
C MET A 95 -8.67 10.58 -38.39
N GLU A 96 -9.73 9.97 -38.93
CA GLU A 96 -9.84 9.62 -40.35
C GLU A 96 -9.47 10.76 -41.32
N PRO A 97 -10.00 12.00 -41.20
CA PRO A 97 -9.64 13.09 -42.11
C PRO A 97 -8.19 13.59 -41.92
N VAL A 98 -7.60 13.38 -40.75
CA VAL A 98 -6.20 13.77 -40.45
C VAL A 98 -5.24 12.72 -40.99
N ILE A 99 -5.55 11.44 -40.81
CA ILE A 99 -4.77 10.30 -41.32
C ILE A 99 -4.78 10.30 -42.85
N GLN A 100 -5.93 10.55 -43.48
CA GLN A 100 -6.02 10.68 -44.95
C GLN A 100 -5.15 11.83 -45.50
N ARG A 101 -5.00 12.93 -44.76
CA ARG A 101 -4.12 14.05 -45.14
C ARG A 101 -2.63 13.74 -44.98
N PHE A 102 -2.25 12.88 -44.03
CA PHE A 102 -0.86 12.52 -43.77
C PHE A 102 -0.38 11.28 -44.54
N PHE A 103 -1.26 10.34 -44.92
CA PHE A 103 -0.92 9.06 -45.56
C PHE A 103 -1.52 8.89 -46.98
N GLY A 104 -1.78 9.99 -47.70
CA GLY A 104 -2.42 9.96 -49.02
C GLY A 104 -1.79 8.97 -50.01
N THR A 105 -2.57 7.97 -50.42
CA THR A 105 -2.56 7.51 -51.82
C THR A 105 -3.65 8.30 -52.54
N SER A 106 -3.34 8.76 -53.75
CA SER A 106 -4.04 9.75 -54.59
C SER A 106 -5.56 9.81 -54.50
#